data_AF-A0A811T454-F1
#
_entry.id   AF-A0A811T454-F1
#
_cell.length_a   1.000
_cell.length_b   1.000
_cell.length_c   1.000
_cell.angle_alpha   90.00
_cell.angle_beta   90.00
_cell.angle_gamma   90.00
#
_symmetry.space_group_name_H-M   'P 1'
#
loop_
_entity.id
_entity.type
_entity.pdbx_description
1 polymer ?
#
loop_
_entity_poly.entity_id
_entity_poly.type
_entity_poly.pdbx_seq_one_letter_code
_entity_poly.pdbx_strand_id
1 'polypeptide(L)'
;MEKLFLVCISDYYYKNKIFNIDSPTNRDDYYYPYYLLKKKFNELGVSLNTYDYFNENNKKAYGLLFFDIPKNVEKYFNDDHESYLVISESTIVHPINWKIELHKHFKKIFTWNDDFVKG
;
A
#
# COMPACT_ATOMS: atom_id res chain seq x y z
N MET A 1 -13.50 11.86 7.96
CA MET A 1 -13.11 10.78 7.04
C MET A 1 -11.63 10.92 6.78
N GLU A 2 -10.85 10.03 7.38
CA GLU A 2 -9.41 9.92 7.16
C GLU A 2 -9.16 9.39 5.75
N LYS A 3 -7.98 9.70 5.19
CA LYS A 3 -7.61 9.30 3.83
C LYS A 3 -6.36 8.44 3.88
N LEU A 4 -6.47 7.25 3.31
CA LEU A 4 -5.34 6.36 3.08
C LEU A 4 -5.18 6.21 1.56
N PHE A 5 -3.94 6.26 1.09
CA PHE A 5 -3.64 6.05 -0.33
C PHE A 5 -2.78 4.82 -0.52
N LEU A 6 -3.22 3.91 -1.41
CA LEU A 6 -2.49 2.72 -1.80
C LEU A 6 -1.44 3.08 -2.86
N VAL A 7 -0.17 2.90 -2.52
CA VAL A 7 0.95 2.96 -3.46
C VAL A 7 1.12 1.58 -4.08
N CYS A 8 1.01 1.51 -5.40
CA CYS A 8 1.10 0.26 -6.15
C CYS A 8 2.53 0.06 -6.69
N ILE A 9 2.99 -1.19 -6.77
CA ILE A 9 4.27 -1.56 -7.40
C ILE A 9 4.31 -1.30 -8.91
N SER A 10 3.15 -1.13 -9.54
CA SER A 10 2.98 -0.81 -10.96
C SER A 10 1.83 0.16 -11.16
N ASP A 11 2.04 1.16 -12.01
CA ASP A 11 1.04 2.17 -12.37
C ASP A 11 -0.18 1.55 -13.08
N TYR A 12 -0.07 0.32 -13.58
CA TYR A 12 -1.18 -0.44 -14.14
C TYR A 12 -2.37 -0.55 -13.18
N TYR A 13 -2.10 -0.60 -11.88
CA TYR A 13 -3.08 -0.81 -10.82
C TYR A 13 -3.77 0.47 -10.34
N TYR A 14 -3.30 1.64 -10.78
CA TYR A 14 -3.87 2.94 -10.45
C TYR A 14 -5.25 3.18 -11.06
N LYS A 15 -5.83 4.36 -10.84
CA LYS A 15 -7.23 4.68 -11.14
C LYS A 15 -8.19 3.72 -10.45
N ASN A 16 -7.82 3.31 -9.23
CA ASN A 16 -8.54 2.33 -8.42
C ASN A 16 -8.75 0.96 -9.10
N LYS A 17 -7.99 0.63 -10.16
CA LYS A 17 -8.19 -0.62 -10.92
C LYS A 17 -7.96 -1.86 -10.07
N ILE A 18 -6.99 -1.82 -9.15
CA ILE A 18 -6.72 -2.89 -8.17
C ILE A 18 -7.92 -3.23 -7.27
N PHE A 19 -8.90 -2.33 -7.15
CA PHE A 19 -10.12 -2.57 -6.38
C PHE A 19 -11.29 -3.09 -7.22
N ASN A 20 -11.12 -3.23 -8.54
CA ASN A 20 -12.19 -3.65 -9.45
C ASN A 20 -12.17 -5.18 -9.66
N ILE A 21 -12.94 -5.90 -8.85
CA ILE A 21 -13.04 -7.37 -8.94
C ILE A 21 -13.64 -7.87 -10.25
N ASP A 22 -14.43 -7.04 -10.95
CA ASP A 22 -15.01 -7.35 -12.26
C ASP A 22 -14.04 -7.09 -13.42
N SER A 23 -12.80 -6.64 -13.13
CA SER A 23 -11.79 -6.41 -14.14
C SER A 23 -11.44 -7.74 -14.84
N PRO A 24 -11.33 -7.78 -16.18
CA PRO A 24 -10.90 -8.98 -16.90
C PRO A 24 -9.47 -9.42 -16.53
N THR A 25 -8.72 -8.57 -15.82
CA THR A 25 -7.37 -8.87 -15.34
C THR A 25 -7.31 -9.27 -13.87
N ASN A 26 -8.46 -9.38 -13.19
CA ASN A 26 -8.57 -10.04 -11.89
C ASN A 26 -8.55 -11.57 -12.11
N ARG A 27 -7.39 -12.12 -12.45
CA ARG A 27 -7.23 -13.57 -12.59
C ARG A 27 -7.15 -14.20 -11.21
N ASP A 28 -7.81 -15.34 -11.01
CA ASP A 28 -7.74 -16.13 -9.77
C ASP A 28 -8.11 -15.34 -8.50
N ASP A 29 -9.02 -14.37 -8.61
CA ASP A 29 -9.42 -13.46 -7.52
C ASP A 29 -8.26 -12.69 -6.87
N TYR A 30 -7.18 -12.45 -7.61
CA TYR A 30 -6.02 -11.71 -7.14
C TYR A 30 -6.36 -10.30 -6.57
N TYR A 31 -7.39 -9.62 -7.09
CA TYR A 31 -7.82 -8.30 -6.61
C TYR A 31 -8.73 -8.36 -5.37
N TYR A 32 -9.26 -9.53 -5.04
CA TYR A 32 -10.24 -9.68 -3.97
C TYR A 32 -9.74 -9.21 -2.60
N PRO A 33 -8.48 -9.50 -2.16
CA PRO A 33 -7.97 -8.97 -0.89
C PRO A 33 -7.94 -7.44 -0.84
N TYR A 34 -7.57 -6.78 -1.94
CA TYR A 34 -7.52 -5.32 -2.03
C TYR A 34 -8.92 -4.70 -2.02
N TYR A 35 -9.87 -5.31 -2.73
CA TYR A 35 -11.28 -4.93 -2.68
C TYR A 35 -11.85 -5.02 -1.26
N LEU A 36 -11.62 -6.16 -0.58
CA LEU A 36 -12.07 -6.34 0.80
C LEU A 36 -11.42 -5.33 1.74
N LEU A 37 -10.14 -5.06 1.58
CA LEU A 37 -9.43 -4.05 2.37
C LEU A 37 -10.07 -2.68 2.23
N LYS A 38 -10.36 -2.24 0.99
CA LYS A 38 -11.05 -0.97 0.73
C LYS A 38 -12.42 -0.93 1.38
N LYS A 39 -13.20 -2.02 1.29
CA LYS A 39 -14.52 -2.13 1.93
C LYS A 39 -14.40 -2.00 3.46
N LYS A 40 -13.44 -2.69 4.07
CA LYS A 40 -13.22 -2.67 5.52
C LYS A 40 -12.75 -1.32 6.05
N PHE A 41 -11.84 -0.64 5.35
CA PHE A 41 -11.50 0.74 5.71
C PHE A 41 -12.71 1.68 5.61
N ASN A 42 -13.53 1.53 4.57
CA ASN A 42 -14.73 2.36 4.40
C ASN A 42 -15.76 2.13 5.51
N GLU A 43 -15.95 0.87 5.96
CA GLU A 43 -16.78 0.52 7.13
C GLU A 43 -16.28 1.22 8.42
N LEU A 44 -14.97 1.51 8.51
CA LEU A 44 -14.34 2.24 9.62
C LEU A 44 -14.27 3.76 9.42
N GLY A 45 -14.87 4.30 8.35
CA GLY A 45 -14.84 5.74 8.06
C GLY A 45 -13.50 6.25 7.50
N VAL A 46 -12.69 5.35 6.95
CA VAL A 46 -11.42 5.64 6.26
C VAL A 46 -11.57 5.41 4.75
N SER A 47 -11.27 6.42 3.95
CA SER A 47 -11.28 6.29 2.49
C SER A 47 -9.96 5.71 1.99
N LEU A 48 -10.01 4.57 1.30
CA LEU A 48 -8.85 4.01 0.59
C LEU A 48 -8.97 4.20 -0.94
N ASN A 49 -8.06 4.97 -1.53
CA ASN A 49 -7.91 5.11 -2.98
C ASN A 49 -6.47 4.83 -3.41
N THR A 50 -6.23 4.60 -4.69
CA THR A 50 -4.86 4.54 -5.22
C THR A 50 -4.19 5.92 -5.17
N TYR A 51 -2.86 5.94 -5.04
CA TYR A 51 -2.08 7.16 -4.85
C TYR A 51 -2.25 8.21 -5.94
N ASP A 52 -2.61 7.83 -7.17
CA ASP A 52 -2.89 8.78 -8.24
C ASP A 52 -4.09 9.71 -7.98
N TYR A 53 -4.94 9.40 -6.99
CA TYR A 53 -5.98 10.31 -6.50
C TYR A 53 -5.50 11.27 -5.41
N PHE A 54 -4.26 11.15 -4.96
CA PHE A 54 -3.65 12.13 -4.08
C PHE A 54 -3.53 13.47 -4.80
N ASN A 55 -3.84 14.53 -4.07
CA ASN A 55 -3.66 15.91 -4.51
C ASN A 55 -2.93 16.63 -3.37
N GLU A 56 -1.77 17.22 -3.67
CA GLU A 56 -0.91 17.93 -2.72
C GLU A 56 -1.65 19.07 -2.00
N ASN A 57 -2.75 19.59 -2.58
CA ASN A 57 -3.60 20.58 -1.92
C ASN A 57 -4.53 19.99 -0.83
N ASN A 58 -4.45 18.69 -0.55
CA ASN A 58 -5.15 18.09 0.59
C ASN A 58 -4.51 18.58 1.90
N LYS A 59 -5.06 19.67 2.45
CA LYS A 59 -4.74 20.19 3.79
C LYS A 59 -5.11 19.24 4.96
N LYS A 60 -5.43 17.98 4.69
CA LYS A 60 -5.87 17.00 5.70
C LYS A 60 -4.80 15.92 5.82
N ALA A 61 -4.53 15.50 7.05
CA ALA A 61 -3.69 14.35 7.33
C ALA A 61 -4.13 13.14 6.49
N TYR A 62 -3.15 12.47 5.89
CA TYR A 62 -3.33 11.25 5.11
C TYR A 62 -2.26 10.24 5.50
N GLY A 63 -2.50 8.98 5.14
CA GLY A 63 -1.49 7.93 5.22
C GLY A 63 -1.20 7.34 3.84
N LEU A 64 -0.05 6.68 3.72
CA LEU A 64 0.27 5.83 2.58
C LEU A 64 0.34 4.37 3.02
N LEU A 65 -0.25 3.49 2.22
CA LEU A 65 -0.17 2.04 2.36
C LEU A 65 0.56 1.46 1.16
N PHE A 66 1.58 0.67 1.41
CA PHE A 66 2.39 0.02 0.40
C PHE A 66 2.14 -1.48 0.45
N PHE A 67 1.85 -2.09 -0.69
CA PHE A 67 1.93 -3.54 -0.86
C PHE A 67 3.20 -3.83 -1.65
N ASP A 68 4.23 -4.24 -0.93
CA ASP A 68 5.62 -4.30 -1.35
C ASP A 68 6.22 -2.93 -1.73
N ILE A 69 7.54 -2.81 -1.67
CA ILE A 69 8.27 -1.57 -1.90
C ILE A 69 8.45 -1.34 -3.42
N PRO A 70 7.94 -0.24 -4.00
CA PRO A 70 8.15 0.07 -5.42
C PRO A 70 9.60 0.46 -5.70
N LYS A 71 10.07 0.27 -6.95
CA LYS A 71 11.47 0.60 -7.32
C LYS A 71 11.86 2.06 -7.06
N ASN A 72 10.91 3.00 -7.22
CA ASN A 72 11.12 4.42 -7.03
C ASN A 72 10.50 4.90 -5.70
N VAL A 73 10.74 4.18 -4.61
CA VAL A 73 10.09 4.45 -3.32
C VAL A 73 10.44 5.82 -2.74
N GLU A 74 11.65 6.33 -3.00
CA GLU A 74 12.14 7.59 -2.44
C GLU A 74 11.24 8.80 -2.72
N LYS A 75 10.51 8.80 -3.84
CA LYS A 75 9.58 9.90 -4.18
C LYS A 75 8.37 10.01 -3.24
N TYR A 76 8.10 8.95 -2.46
CA TYR A 76 7.00 8.91 -1.51
C TYR A 76 7.43 9.23 -0.09
N PHE A 77 8.73 9.27 0.20
CA PHE A 77 9.21 9.54 1.55
C PHE A 77 9.24 11.04 1.82
N ASN A 78 8.37 11.49 2.73
CA ASN A 78 8.38 12.81 3.32
C ASN A 78 7.74 12.76 4.72
N ASP A 79 7.92 13.82 5.50
CA ASP A 79 7.51 13.87 6.91
C ASP A 79 6.03 14.26 7.11
N ASP A 80 5.28 14.50 6.03
CA ASP A 80 3.91 15.03 6.10
C ASP A 80 2.83 13.95 6.31
N HIS A 81 3.23 12.67 6.32
CA HIS A 81 2.29 11.55 6.42
C HIS A 81 2.88 10.31 7.07
N GLU A 82 2.01 9.43 7.56
CA GLU A 82 2.40 8.12 8.05
C GLU A 82 2.38 7.09 6.91
N SER A 83 3.46 6.31 6.81
CA SER A 83 3.58 5.24 5.82
C SER A 83 3.51 3.86 6.49
N TYR A 84 2.81 2.92 5.85
CA TYR A 84 2.60 1.55 6.29
C TYR A 84 3.00 0.59 5.18
N LEU A 85 3.69 -0.51 5.50
CA LEU A 85 4.13 -1.49 4.51
C LEU A 85 3.53 -2.87 4.79
N VAL A 86 3.01 -3.52 3.76
CA VAL A 86 2.65 -4.93 3.74
C VAL A 86 3.63 -5.64 2.81
N ILE A 87 4.47 -6.51 3.36
CA ILE A 87 5.39 -7.35 2.60
C ILE A 87 4.69 -8.69 2.36
N SER A 88 4.40 -8.97 1.09
CA SER A 88 3.82 -10.26 0.69
C SER A 88 4.86 -11.14 -0.01
N GLU A 89 5.78 -10.52 -0.76
CA GLU A 89 6.73 -11.24 -1.59
C GLU A 89 8.04 -11.63 -0.87
N SER A 90 8.54 -12.82 -1.18
CA SER A 90 9.80 -13.35 -0.61
C SER A 90 11.04 -12.59 -1.06
N THR A 91 12.17 -12.84 -0.38
CA THR A 91 13.48 -12.24 -0.70
C THR A 91 13.94 -12.53 -2.14
N ILE A 92 13.53 -13.66 -2.70
CA ILE A 92 13.90 -14.08 -4.05
C ILE A 92 13.07 -13.32 -5.10
N VAL A 93 11.76 -13.16 -4.87
CA VAL A 93 10.85 -12.52 -5.83
C VAL A 93 11.00 -11.01 -5.82
N HIS A 94 11.07 -10.39 -4.64
CA HIS A 94 11.13 -8.94 -4.50
C HIS A 94 12.15 -8.50 -3.42
N PRO A 95 13.46 -8.60 -3.71
CA PRO A 95 14.53 -8.40 -2.72
C PRO A 95 14.53 -7.00 -2.07
N ILE A 96 14.00 -5.98 -2.75
CA ILE A 96 13.92 -4.62 -2.20
C ILE A 96 13.06 -4.55 -0.93
N ASN A 97 12.08 -5.43 -0.76
CA ASN A 97 11.29 -5.52 0.48
C ASN A 97 12.12 -5.80 1.72
N TRP A 98 13.32 -6.37 1.56
CA TRP A 98 14.14 -6.88 2.66
C TRP A 98 15.37 -6.01 2.94
N LYS A 99 15.40 -4.82 2.32
CA LYS A 99 16.34 -3.75 2.61
C LYS A 99 15.93 -3.03 3.89
N ILE A 100 16.52 -3.43 5.01
CA ILE A 100 16.19 -2.93 6.36
C ILE A 100 16.35 -1.41 6.46
N GLU A 101 17.27 -0.83 5.69
CA GLU A 101 17.47 0.63 5.64
C GLU A 101 16.23 1.39 5.14
N LEU A 102 15.37 0.76 4.35
CA LEU A 102 14.10 1.34 3.87
C LEU A 102 12.98 1.19 4.91
N HIS A 103 13.09 0.21 5.81
CA HIS A 103 12.06 -0.09 6.81
C HIS A 103 11.84 1.06 7.79
N LYS A 104 12.86 1.90 8.01
CA LYS A 104 12.80 3.09 8.88
C LYS A 104 11.75 4.12 8.45
N HIS A 105 11.32 4.09 7.18
CA HIS A 105 10.32 5.02 6.64
C HIS A 105 8.88 4.59 6.89
N PHE A 106 8.66 3.39 7.45
CA PHE A 106 7.34 2.86 7.72
C PHE A 106 7.07 2.83 9.21
N LYS A 107 5.96 3.43 9.64
CA LYS A 107 5.48 3.40 11.02
C LYS A 107 5.20 1.98 11.49
N LYS A 108 4.67 1.14 10.61
CA LYS A 108 4.44 -0.27 10.86
C LYS A 108 4.62 -1.09 9.58
N ILE A 109 5.16 -2.29 9.76
CA ILE A 109 5.36 -3.27 8.70
C ILE A 109 4.56 -4.52 9.07
N PHE A 110 3.78 -5.02 8.13
CA PHE A 110 3.04 -6.26 8.20
C PHE A 110 3.71 -7.25 7.25
N THR A 111 4.07 -8.41 7.75
CA THR A 111 4.75 -9.45 6.96
C THR A 111 4.39 -10.81 7.52
N TRP A 112 4.49 -11.83 6.68
CA TRP A 112 4.36 -13.23 7.09
C TRP A 112 5.66 -13.78 7.71
N ASN A 113 6.78 -13.08 7.58
CA ASN A 113 8.07 -13.54 8.08
C ASN A 113 8.24 -13.20 9.56
N ASP A 114 8.13 -14.23 10.40
CA ASP A 114 8.23 -14.14 11.87
C ASP A 114 9.53 -13.49 12.36
N ASP A 115 10.64 -13.62 11.61
CA ASP A 115 11.93 -13.00 11.97
C ASP A 115 11.83 -11.46 12.06
N PHE A 116 10.85 -10.88 11.36
CA PHE A 116 10.60 -9.43 11.32
C PHE A 116 9.40 -9.00 12.17
N VAL A 117 8.67 -9.94 12.76
CA VAL A 117 7.55 -9.65 13.66
C VAL A 117 8.10 -9.47 15.07
N LYS A 118 8.23 -8.21 15.50
CA LYS A 118 8.50 -7.89 16.91
C LYS A 118 7.16 -7.66 17.61
N GLY A 119 6.86 -8.53 18.58
CA GLY A 119 5.68 -8.42 19.46
C GLY A 119 5.75 -7.21 20.38
#